data_AF-A0A537Y7T5-F1
#
_entry.id   AF-A0A537Y7T5-F1
#
_cell.length_a   1.000
_cell.length_b   1.000
_cell.length_c   1.000
_cell.angle_alpha   90.00
_cell.angle_beta   90.00
_cell.angle_gamma   90.00
#
_symmetry.space_group_name_H-M   'P 1'
#
loop_
_entity.id
_entity.type
_entity.pdbx_description
1 polymer ?
#
loop_
_entity_poly.entity_id
_entity_poly.type
_entity_poly.pdbx_seq_one_letter_code
_entity_poly.pdbx_strand_id
1 'polypeptide(L)' 'MKVSLPSEYVPPTAQGDVLTRVSSSGGYPTGQRVDATFHAEKSGRTDITSSTDYACLHTTPMCGIPQRLWMVHVVVS' A
#
# COMPACT_ATOMS: atom_id res chain seq x y z
N MET A 1 -0.10 10.62 9.07
CA MET A 1 0.64 9.35 9.29
C MET A 1 1.53 9.07 8.07
N LYS A 2 2.76 8.61 8.27
CA LYS A 2 3.66 8.18 7.18
C LYS A 2 3.78 6.65 7.18
N VAL A 3 3.78 6.05 6.00
CA VAL A 3 3.95 4.60 5.79
C VAL A 3 5.08 4.41 4.78
N SER A 4 6.02 3.52 5.11
CA SER A 4 7.11 3.16 4.20
C SER A 4 7.23 1.64 4.09
N LEU A 5 7.17 1.11 2.86
CA LEU A 5 7.22 -0.33 2.57
C LEU A 5 8.37 -0.66 1.60
N PRO A 6 8.85 -1.91 1.57
CA PRO A 6 9.77 -2.38 0.52
C PRO A 6 9.24 -2.14 -0.90
N SER A 7 10.13 -2.13 -1.88
CA SER A 7 9.81 -1.71 -3.26
C SER A 7 8.93 -2.69 -4.03
N GLU A 8 8.82 -3.95 -3.58
CA GLU A 8 7.92 -4.94 -4.15
C GLU A 8 6.44 -4.67 -3.84
N TYR A 9 6.12 -3.79 -2.88
CA TYR A 9 4.75 -3.43 -2.57
C TYR A 9 4.21 -2.37 -3.53
N VAL A 10 2.92 -2.43 -3.83
CA VAL A 10 2.20 -1.33 -4.49
C VAL A 10 1.90 -0.20 -3.49
N PRO A 11 1.66 1.04 -3.94
CA PRO A 11 1.30 2.14 -3.03
C PRO A 11 0.09 1.79 -2.12
N PRO A 12 0.22 1.87 -0.78
CA PRO A 12 -0.82 1.45 0.15
C PRO A 12 -2.07 2.32 0.05
N THR A 13 -3.24 1.75 0.21
CA THR A 13 -4.56 2.43 0.19
C THR A 13 -5.21 2.37 1.57
N ALA A 14 -5.88 3.45 1.98
CA ALA A 14 -6.76 3.43 3.14
C ALA A 14 -8.19 3.06 2.71
N GLN A 15 -8.93 2.37 3.57
CA GLN A 15 -10.33 2.01 3.33
C GLN A 15 -11.28 3.04 3.93
N GLY A 16 -12.33 3.42 3.20
CA GLY A 16 -13.28 4.42 3.67
C GLY A 16 -12.69 5.85 3.71
N ASP A 17 -13.25 6.70 4.56
CA ASP A 17 -13.02 8.16 4.57
C ASP A 17 -12.49 8.69 5.92
N VAL A 18 -11.93 7.81 6.76
CA VAL A 18 -11.23 8.20 8.00
C VAL A 18 -9.84 8.78 7.69
N LEU A 19 -9.17 8.21 6.69
CA LEU A 19 -7.86 8.66 6.22
C LEU A 19 -7.88 8.88 4.70
N THR A 20 -7.31 9.99 4.25
CA THR A 20 -7.03 10.25 2.83
C THR A 20 -5.53 10.11 2.56
N ARG A 21 -5.15 9.38 1.51
CA ARG A 21 -3.76 9.37 1.04
C ARG A 21 -3.46 10.67 0.30
N VAL A 22 -2.61 11.53 0.87
CA VAL A 22 -2.25 12.83 0.28
C VAL A 22 -1.05 12.75 -0.66
N SER A 23 -0.18 11.75 -0.47
CA SER A 23 0.94 11.50 -1.38
C SER A 23 1.35 10.03 -1.36
N SER A 24 1.92 9.58 -2.48
CA SER A 24 2.63 8.32 -2.58
C SER A 24 3.71 8.38 -3.65
N SER A 25 4.84 7.72 -3.39
CA SER A 25 5.93 7.52 -4.35
C SER A 25 6.51 6.12 -4.25
N GLY A 26 7.18 5.69 -5.32
CA GLY A 26 7.86 4.40 -5.39
C GLY A 26 6.90 3.21 -5.47
N GLY A 27 7.36 2.06 -5.01
CA GLY A 27 6.67 0.78 -5.11
C GLY A 27 6.80 0.13 -6.47
N TYR A 28 6.21 -1.04 -6.62
CA TYR A 28 6.18 -1.74 -7.90
C TYR A 28 5.41 -0.89 -8.94
N PRO A 29 5.91 -0.74 -10.18
CA PRO A 29 7.10 -1.37 -10.77
C PRO A 29 8.38 -0.54 -10.72
N THR A 30 8.41 0.57 -9.98
CA THR A 30 9.51 1.55 -10.02
C THR A 30 10.84 1.04 -9.44
N GLY A 31 10.80 -0.02 -8.61
CA GLY A 31 11.96 -0.53 -7.87
C GLY A 31 12.40 0.35 -6.70
N GLN A 32 11.80 1.53 -6.53
CA GLN A 32 12.04 2.42 -5.40
C GLN A 32 11.18 2.02 -4.20
N ARG A 33 11.68 2.30 -2.99
CA ARG A 33 10.92 2.09 -1.74
C ARG A 33 9.58 2.82 -1.82
N VAL A 34 8.52 2.21 -1.27
CA VAL A 34 7.23 2.88 -1.15
C VAL A 34 7.32 3.90 -0.02
N ASP A 35 6.90 5.12 -0.29
CA ASP A 35 6.63 6.14 0.74
C ASP A 35 5.25 6.75 0.49
N ALA A 36 4.39 6.72 1.51
CA ALA A 36 3.04 7.28 1.44
C ALA A 36 2.72 8.11 2.68
N THR A 37 1.99 9.21 2.48
CA THR A 37 1.48 10.05 3.56
C THR A 37 -0.04 10.03 3.56
N PHE A 38 -0.61 9.84 4.74
CA PHE A 38 -2.05 9.86 4.99
C PHE A 38 -2.40 11.01 5.92
N HIS A 39 -3.45 11.74 5.57
CA HIS A 39 -4.11 12.75 6.39
C HIS A 39 -5.35 12.15 7.05
N ALA A 40 -5.66 12.55 8.28
CA ALA A 40 -6.85 12.11 8.98
C ALA A 40 -7.97 13.12 8.76
N GLU A 41 -9.07 12.67 8.16
CA GLU A 41 -10.22 13.53 7.84
C GLU A 41 -11.21 13.61 9.00
N LYS A 42 -11.40 12.49 9.71
CA LYS A 42 -12.33 12.38 10.84
C LYS A 42 -11.93 11.26 11.78
N SER A 43 -12.43 11.32 13.02
CA SER A 43 -12.27 10.23 13.97
C SER A 43 -13.01 8.97 13.49
N GLY A 44 -12.45 7.79 13.77
CA GLY A 44 -12.99 6.51 13.32
C GLY A 44 -11.94 5.41 13.26
N ARG A 45 -12.33 4.28 12.64
CA ARG A 45 -11.44 3.13 12.38
C ARG A 45 -11.33 2.90 10.88
N THR A 46 -10.13 2.57 10.41
CA THR A 46 -9.87 2.24 9.01
C THR A 46 -8.68 1.31 8.91
N ASP A 47 -8.62 0.55 7.82
CA ASP A 47 -7.48 -0.27 7.47
C ASP A 47 -6.67 0.39 6.37
N ILE A 48 -5.35 0.36 6.49
CA ILE A 48 -4.44 0.65 5.39
C ILE A 48 -3.87 -0.67 4.88
N THR A 49 -3.99 -0.92 3.58
CA THR A 49 -3.60 -2.18 2.94
C THR A 49 -2.64 -1.96 1.78
N SER A 50 -1.75 -2.91 1.55
CA SER A 50 -0.92 -3.03 0.34
C SER A 50 -0.62 -4.51 0.07
N SER A 51 -0.25 -4.84 -1.16
CA SER A 51 0.21 -6.17 -1.53
C SER A 51 1.48 -6.11 -2.36
N THR A 52 2.27 -7.18 -2.32
CA THR A 52 3.42 -7.32 -3.22
C THR A 52 2.99 -7.60 -4.65
N ASP A 53 3.70 -7.04 -5.62
CA ASP A 53 3.55 -7.30 -7.05
C ASP A 53 4.94 -7.47 -7.70
N TYR A 54 4.99 -8.19 -8.82
CA TYR A 54 6.23 -8.64 -9.45
C TYR A 54 6.07 -8.77 -10.96
N ALA A 55 7.11 -8.44 -11.72
CA ALA A 55 7.07 -8.44 -13.19
C ALA A 55 6.60 -9.77 -13.80
N CYS A 56 6.96 -10.91 -13.23
CA CYS A 56 6.57 -12.22 -13.76
C CYS A 56 5.06 -12.54 -13.62
N LEU A 57 4.34 -11.79 -12.79
CA LEU A 57 2.88 -11.88 -12.71
C LEU A 57 2.20 -11.23 -13.93
N HIS A 58 2.96 -10.49 -14.75
CA HIS A 58 2.48 -9.76 -15.92
C HIS A 58 3.03 -10.33 -17.24
N THR A 59 3.63 -11.52 -17.22
CA THR A 59 4.13 -12.23 -18.42
C THR A 59 3.18 -13.33 -18.89
N THR A 60 3.40 -13.88 -20.09
CA THR A 60 2.71 -15.10 -20.58
C THR A 60 3.76 -16.19 -20.90
N PRO A 61 3.80 -17.31 -20.14
CA PRO A 61 2.95 -17.63 -19.00
C PRO A 61 3.25 -16.76 -17.76
N MET A 62 2.27 -16.63 -16.87
CA MET A 62 2.44 -15.99 -15.57
C MET A 62 3.17 -16.93 -14.61
N CYS A 63 3.97 -16.36 -13.70
CA CYS A 63 4.56 -17.12 -12.60
C CYS A 63 3.54 -17.39 -11.47
N GLY A 64 3.73 -18.47 -10.71
CA GLY A 64 2.87 -18.87 -9.59
C GLY A 64 3.45 -18.51 -8.21
N ILE A 65 4.00 -17.31 -8.05
CA ILE A 65 4.61 -16.89 -6.77
C ILE A 65 3.55 -16.38 -5.78
N PRO A 66 3.73 -16.59 -4.47
CA PRO A 66 2.80 -16.08 -3.47
C PRO A 66 2.91 -14.55 -3.35
N GLN A 67 1.77 -13.86 -3.41
CA GLN A 67 1.68 -12.44 -3.06
C GLN A 67 1.45 -12.28 -1.55
N ARG A 68 2.11 -11.29 -0.95
CA ARG A 68 2.00 -11.00 0.48
C ARG A 68 1.08 -9.80 0.70
N LEU A 69 0.07 -9.98 1.55
CA LEU A 69 -0.76 -8.88 2.05
C LEU A 69 -0.04 -8.22 3.24
N TRP A 70 0.03 -6.90 3.21
CA TRP A 70 0.37 -6.06 4.35
C TRP A 70 -0.87 -5.25 4.74
N MET A 71 -1.22 -5.25 6.02
CA MET A 71 -2.38 -4.56 6.55
C MET A 71 -2.06 -3.98 7.92
N VAL A 72 -2.54 -2.76 8.18
CA VAL A 72 -2.55 -2.15 9.50
C VAL A 72 -3.92 -1.60 9.82
N HIS A 73 -4.40 -1.89 11.02
CA HIS A 73 -5.62 -1.33 11.57
C HIS A 73 -5.29 0.00 12.25
N VAL A 74 -5.95 1.08 11.83
CA VAL A 74 -5.72 2.44 12.35
C VAL A 74 -6.97 2.94 13.05
N VAL A 75 -6.78 3.49 14.25
CA VAL A 75 -7.80 4.21 15.00
C VAL A 75 -7.40 5.67 15.06
N VAL A 76 -8.30 6.55 14.62
CA VAL A 76 -8.18 8.00 14.73
C VAL A 76 -9.17 8.46 15.78
N SER A 77 -8.70 9.16 16.80
CA SER A 77 -9.51 9.71 17.89
C SER A 77 -9.39 11.21 17.93
#